data_AF-A0A1Q6RLK3-F1
#
_entry.id   AF-A0A1Q6RLK3-F1
#
_cell.length_a   1.000
_cell.length_b   1.000
_cell.length_c   1.000
_cell.angle_alpha   90.00
_cell.angle_beta   90.00
_cell.angle_gamma   90.00
#
_symmetry.space_group_name_H-M   'P 1'
#
loop_
_entity.id
_entity.type
_entity.pdbx_description
1 polymer ?
#
loop_
_entity_poly.entity_id
_entity_poly.type
_entity_poly.pdbx_seq_one_letter_code
_entity_poly.pdbx_strand_id
1 'polypeptide(L)'
;MEQKKRTKKIYDSKVFWMIISLLCSLMMWAYVTSQDTTDKNLTFTGIPVEFQGQEELLSERNLSITDVSADSVSIVVKGNRSTISKLKASDIKAVIDVSSITAPNNMTWTYKLVFPNYVNENEISVVRKNPDTINFTVIKNGSKTVDIKGSFGGTIAEGCVAEEFVFDPKTLTIDGPEEIINKIDHVWVEFGKNQTIDSAYVEEAEFTLRDKNDNIIPKDGLRFSEETVTATQPILKTKELPLNVRFISGGGITESDCDVTIDPSSIKVAGDSRIIDDMESIEIGTIDLSSFSSGYEHTFAIELPDGVQNLTGVSDAKVTVEVNGSHTKTFTTSNIACKGVSNGYHATIDTKEIEVTLRALSQDALNRVKPEDITVVADLSDYGSTTGQIIVNAKVSVAGHDNVGAVGDVRVTVTIYKD
;
A
#
# COMPACT_ATOMS: atom_id res chain seq x y z
N MET A 1 21.12 -74.67 80.24
CA MET A 1 21.99 -74.99 79.09
C MET A 1 21.25 -75.93 78.15
N GLU A 2 20.78 -75.48 76.97
CA GLU A 2 20.65 -76.34 75.76
C GLU A 2 20.25 -75.58 74.48
N GLN A 3 20.86 -74.42 74.19
CA GLN A 3 20.76 -73.76 72.87
C GLN A 3 22.03 -73.97 72.04
N LYS A 4 22.47 -75.22 71.87
CA LYS A 4 23.64 -75.55 71.04
C LYS A 4 23.50 -76.92 70.36
N LYS A 5 22.39 -77.16 69.64
CA LYS A 5 22.19 -78.46 68.95
C LYS A 5 21.48 -78.44 67.60
N ARG A 6 21.16 -77.28 67.01
CA ARG A 6 20.56 -77.22 65.66
C ARG A 6 21.53 -76.90 64.52
N THR A 7 22.75 -76.46 64.82
CA THR A 7 23.73 -76.04 63.79
C THR A 7 24.67 -77.15 63.32
N LYS A 8 24.71 -78.33 63.96
CA LYS A 8 25.56 -79.46 63.53
C LYS A 8 24.90 -80.44 62.55
N LYS A 9 23.58 -80.41 62.36
CA LYS A 9 22.86 -81.42 61.54
C LYS A 9 22.74 -81.08 60.06
N ILE A 10 23.14 -79.87 59.67
CA ILE A 10 23.03 -79.37 58.29
C ILE A 10 24.30 -79.69 57.49
N TYR A 11 25.48 -79.69 58.15
CA TYR A 11 26.79 -79.92 57.53
C TYR A 11 27.12 -81.39 57.19
N ASP A 12 26.41 -82.36 57.79
CA ASP A 12 26.57 -83.80 57.50
C ASP A 12 25.63 -84.32 56.40
N SER A 13 24.75 -83.47 55.84
CA SER A 13 23.82 -83.87 54.80
C SER A 13 24.49 -83.80 53.42
N LYS A 14 24.53 -84.92 52.69
CA LYS A 14 24.96 -84.96 51.28
C LYS A 14 24.21 -83.94 50.40
N VAL A 15 22.94 -83.68 50.73
CA VAL A 15 22.09 -82.72 50.01
C VAL A 15 22.55 -81.27 50.23
N PHE A 16 23.06 -80.94 51.42
CA PHE A 16 23.59 -79.60 51.71
C PHE A 16 24.85 -79.30 50.89
N TRP A 17 25.78 -80.26 50.81
CA TRP A 17 26.96 -80.15 49.96
C TRP A 17 26.63 -80.17 48.45
N MET A 18 25.56 -80.86 48.02
CA MET A 18 25.06 -80.74 46.64
C MET A 18 24.58 -79.31 46.34
N ILE A 19 23.77 -78.70 47.21
CA ILE A 19 23.27 -77.33 47.02
C ILE A 19 24.42 -76.31 47.05
N ILE A 20 25.38 -76.45 47.97
CA ILE A 20 26.53 -75.54 48.02
C ILE A 20 27.40 -75.67 46.77
N SER A 21 27.61 -76.91 46.26
CA SER A 21 28.39 -77.13 45.04
C SER A 21 27.69 -76.55 43.80
N LEU A 22 26.36 -76.63 43.74
CA LEU A 22 25.55 -76.00 42.69
C LEU A 22 25.66 -74.48 42.78
N LEU A 23 25.57 -73.89 43.98
CA LEU A 23 25.65 -72.45 44.18
C LEU A 23 27.05 -71.91 43.85
N CYS A 24 28.12 -72.62 44.26
CA CYS A 24 29.48 -72.31 43.88
C CYS A 24 29.72 -72.46 42.37
N SER A 25 29.16 -73.50 41.73
CA SER A 25 29.24 -73.64 40.27
C SER A 25 28.50 -72.51 39.54
N LEU A 26 27.36 -72.05 40.07
CA LEU A 26 26.57 -70.96 39.52
C LEU A 26 27.32 -69.62 39.70
N MET A 27 27.93 -69.39 40.86
CA MET A 27 28.76 -68.20 41.11
C MET A 27 30.02 -68.20 40.25
N MET A 28 30.69 -69.34 40.08
CA MET A 28 31.87 -69.46 39.23
C MET A 28 31.51 -69.32 37.75
N TRP A 29 30.38 -69.90 37.31
CA TRP A 29 29.82 -69.72 35.98
C TRP A 29 29.47 -68.25 35.71
N ALA A 30 28.81 -67.59 36.64
CA ALA A 30 28.49 -66.16 36.57
C ALA A 30 29.76 -65.29 36.54
N TYR A 31 30.80 -65.65 37.30
CA TYR A 31 32.07 -64.93 37.32
C TYR A 31 32.86 -65.07 36.00
N VAL A 32 32.93 -66.29 35.44
CA VAL A 32 33.59 -66.54 34.15
C VAL A 32 32.84 -65.85 33.00
N THR A 33 31.51 -65.98 32.96
CA THR A 33 30.69 -65.29 31.94
C THR A 33 30.65 -63.77 32.11
N SER A 34 30.91 -63.24 33.31
CA SER A 34 31.08 -61.80 33.55
C SER A 34 32.42 -61.27 33.01
N GLN A 35 33.44 -62.13 32.88
CA GLN A 35 34.76 -61.74 32.37
C GLN A 35 34.94 -61.97 30.87
N ASP A 36 33.91 -62.43 30.17
CA ASP A 36 33.90 -62.46 28.71
C ASP A 36 33.85 -61.03 28.14
N THR A 37 35.01 -60.39 28.07
CA THR A 37 35.30 -59.23 27.24
C THR A 37 35.45 -59.68 25.77
N THR A 38 34.51 -60.50 25.28
CA THR A 38 34.47 -60.82 23.87
C THR A 38 33.89 -59.61 23.16
N ASP A 39 34.72 -58.94 22.36
CA ASP A 39 34.28 -57.91 21.44
C ASP A 39 33.11 -58.43 20.61
N LYS A 40 32.00 -57.69 20.61
CA LYS A 40 30.83 -58.03 19.79
C LYS A 40 30.70 -57.02 18.67
N ASN A 41 30.23 -57.50 17.52
CA ASN A 41 29.84 -56.65 16.42
C ASN A 41 28.35 -56.31 16.59
N LEU A 42 28.02 -55.03 16.63
CA LEU A 42 26.64 -54.55 16.61
C LEU A 42 26.44 -53.64 15.40
N THR A 43 25.30 -53.80 14.73
CA THR A 43 24.92 -52.97 13.59
C THR A 43 23.98 -51.88 14.08
N PHE A 44 24.32 -50.63 13.74
CA PHE A 44 23.48 -49.46 13.95
C PHE A 44 22.99 -48.96 12.60
N THR A 45 21.68 -48.76 12.46
CA THR A 45 21.03 -48.33 11.21
C THR A 45 20.25 -47.06 11.45
N GLY A 46 20.10 -46.23 10.41
CA GLY A 46 19.31 -45.00 10.49
C GLY A 46 20.03 -43.88 11.26
N ILE A 47 21.36 -43.85 11.21
CA ILE A 47 22.15 -42.77 11.80
C ILE A 47 22.02 -41.55 10.90
N PRO A 48 21.52 -40.39 11.37
CA PRO A 48 21.34 -39.22 10.54
C PRO A 48 22.67 -38.64 10.07
N VAL A 49 22.70 -38.18 8.82
CA VAL A 49 23.81 -37.41 8.25
C VAL A 49 23.60 -35.93 8.58
N GLU A 50 24.59 -35.29 9.19
CA GLU A 50 24.59 -33.87 9.54
C GLU A 50 25.73 -33.15 8.82
N PHE A 51 25.45 -31.99 8.24
CA PHE A 51 26.46 -31.14 7.62
C PHE A 51 26.88 -30.04 8.59
N GLN A 52 28.11 -30.11 9.10
CA GLN A 52 28.68 -29.10 9.97
C GLN A 52 29.19 -27.91 9.15
N GLY A 53 28.84 -26.69 9.56
CA GLY A 53 29.19 -25.46 8.84
C GLY A 53 28.24 -25.09 7.71
N GLN A 54 27.11 -25.79 7.56
CA GLN A 54 26.11 -25.50 6.53
C GLN A 54 25.51 -24.08 6.65
N GLU A 55 25.28 -23.60 7.88
CA GLU A 55 24.75 -22.25 8.13
C GLU A 55 25.74 -21.16 7.71
N GLU A 56 27.04 -21.34 8.02
CA GLU A 56 28.13 -20.46 7.59
C GLU A 56 28.28 -20.49 6.06
N LEU A 57 28.17 -21.68 5.47
CA LEU A 57 28.22 -21.87 4.02
C LEU A 57 27.12 -21.06 3.30
N LEU A 58 25.90 -21.06 3.85
CA LEU A 58 24.79 -20.28 3.32
C LEU A 58 24.96 -18.79 3.58
N SER A 59 25.27 -18.40 4.82
CA SER A 59 25.24 -17.00 5.25
C SER A 59 26.44 -16.19 4.78
N GLU A 60 27.64 -16.78 4.74
CA GLU A 60 28.86 -16.06 4.34
C GLU A 60 29.19 -16.21 2.86
N ARG A 61 28.82 -17.34 2.25
CA ARG A 61 29.25 -17.70 0.89
C ARG A 61 28.09 -17.83 -0.10
N ASN A 62 26.86 -17.71 0.37
CA ASN A 62 25.65 -17.93 -0.44
C ASN A 62 25.70 -19.28 -1.16
N LEU A 63 26.17 -20.34 -0.51
CA LEU A 63 26.17 -21.69 -1.06
C LEU A 63 25.20 -22.57 -0.28
N SER A 64 24.51 -23.46 -0.96
CA SER A 64 23.61 -24.43 -0.33
C SER A 64 23.89 -25.84 -0.82
N ILE A 65 23.48 -26.83 -0.01
CA ILE A 65 23.67 -28.25 -0.30
C ILE A 65 22.33 -28.83 -0.79
N THR A 66 22.36 -29.50 -1.93
CA THR A 66 21.21 -30.19 -2.53
C THR A 66 21.59 -31.61 -2.95
N ASP A 67 20.60 -32.41 -3.36
CA ASP A 67 20.80 -33.73 -3.98
C ASP A 67 21.64 -34.71 -3.13
N VAL A 68 21.40 -34.75 -1.82
CA VAL A 68 22.10 -35.64 -0.91
C VAL A 68 21.69 -37.09 -1.18
N SER A 69 22.67 -37.96 -1.46
CA SER A 69 22.40 -39.34 -1.89
C SER A 69 21.84 -40.26 -0.79
N ALA A 70 22.03 -39.91 0.49
CA ALA A 70 21.50 -40.65 1.61
C ALA A 70 21.42 -39.77 2.87
N ASP A 71 20.23 -39.62 3.44
CA ASP A 71 19.99 -38.86 4.68
C ASP A 71 20.38 -39.64 5.94
N SER A 72 20.61 -40.96 5.81
CA SER A 72 21.04 -41.80 6.90
C SER A 72 22.02 -42.88 6.47
N VAL A 73 22.84 -43.32 7.42
CA VAL A 73 23.87 -44.35 7.21
C VAL A 73 23.71 -45.50 8.18
N SER A 74 24.30 -46.63 7.82
CA SER A 74 24.41 -47.81 8.67
C SER A 74 25.87 -48.15 8.92
N ILE A 75 26.20 -48.48 10.16
CA ILE A 75 27.56 -48.82 10.57
C ILE A 75 27.58 -50.12 11.35
N VAL A 76 28.69 -50.84 11.25
CA VAL A 76 28.98 -52.01 12.08
C VAL A 76 30.13 -51.65 13.00
N VAL A 77 29.89 -51.76 14.29
CA VAL A 77 30.81 -51.34 15.34
C VAL A 77 31.22 -52.54 16.18
N LYS A 78 32.51 -52.67 16.45
CA LYS A 78 33.11 -53.70 17.29
C LYS A 78 33.73 -53.07 18.53
N GLY A 79 33.38 -53.56 19.71
CA GLY A 79 33.97 -53.11 20.96
C GLY A 79 33.45 -53.87 22.18
N ASN A 80 33.79 -53.37 23.38
CA ASN A 80 33.37 -53.97 24.63
C ASN A 80 31.84 -54.10 24.70
N ARG A 81 31.36 -55.32 24.98
CA ARG A 81 29.93 -55.65 25.06
C ARG A 81 29.15 -54.67 25.96
N SER A 82 29.70 -54.27 27.09
CA SER A 82 29.03 -53.39 28.06
C SER A 82 28.85 -51.95 27.56
N THR A 83 29.75 -51.49 26.68
CA THR A 83 29.72 -50.15 26.06
C THR A 83 28.78 -50.13 24.85
N ILE A 84 28.97 -51.06 23.90
CA ILE A 84 28.20 -51.07 22.65
C ILE A 84 26.72 -51.45 22.85
N SER A 85 26.39 -52.23 23.89
CA SER A 85 24.99 -52.63 24.16
C SER A 85 24.14 -51.49 24.72
N LYS A 86 24.77 -50.42 25.23
CA LYS A 86 24.09 -49.20 25.73
C LYS A 86 23.98 -48.11 24.66
N LEU A 87 24.79 -48.19 23.60
CA LEU A 87 24.77 -47.25 22.50
C LEU A 87 23.49 -47.41 21.69
N LYS A 88 22.84 -46.30 21.31
CA LYS A 88 21.72 -46.31 20.37
C LYS A 88 22.13 -45.59 19.10
N ALA A 89 21.50 -45.96 17.99
CA ALA A 89 21.75 -45.29 16.70
C ALA A 89 21.43 -43.78 16.76
N SER A 90 20.45 -43.37 17.58
CA SER A 90 20.09 -41.96 17.80
C SER A 90 21.19 -41.13 18.48
N ASP A 91 22.12 -41.79 19.18
CA ASP A 91 23.17 -41.12 19.94
C ASP A 91 24.44 -40.92 19.11
N ILE A 92 24.47 -41.49 17.90
CA ILE A 92 25.58 -41.41 16.94
C ILE A 92 25.19 -40.40 15.87
N LYS A 93 26.12 -39.54 15.48
CA LYS A 93 25.95 -38.60 14.37
C LYS A 93 26.98 -38.89 13.27
N ALA A 94 26.54 -38.91 12.01
CA ALA A 94 27.44 -38.97 10.86
C ALA A 94 27.66 -37.55 10.34
N VAL A 95 28.80 -36.96 10.68
CA VAL A 95 29.08 -35.53 10.41
C VAL A 95 30.00 -35.38 9.19
N ILE A 96 29.59 -34.51 8.27
CA ILE A 96 30.39 -34.03 7.14
C ILE A 96 30.68 -32.54 7.37
N ASP A 97 31.95 -32.18 7.52
CA ASP A 97 32.37 -30.80 7.73
C ASP A 97 32.54 -30.08 6.40
N VAL A 98 31.61 -29.17 6.08
CA VAL A 98 31.54 -28.43 4.81
C VAL A 98 32.10 -27.01 4.89
N SER A 99 32.65 -26.61 6.04
CA SER A 99 33.18 -25.26 6.28
C SER A 99 34.31 -24.86 5.30
N SER A 100 35.01 -25.82 4.70
CA SER A 100 36.10 -25.57 3.74
C SER A 100 35.65 -25.36 2.29
N ILE A 101 34.35 -25.49 1.98
CA ILE A 101 33.85 -25.40 0.60
C ILE A 101 33.73 -23.94 0.15
N THR A 102 34.42 -23.57 -0.92
CA THR A 102 34.45 -22.19 -1.42
C THR A 102 33.77 -21.99 -2.77
N ALA A 103 33.38 -23.06 -3.47
CA ALA A 103 32.82 -22.99 -4.81
C ALA A 103 31.77 -24.08 -5.05
N PRO A 104 30.77 -23.84 -5.92
CA PRO A 104 29.77 -24.84 -6.27
C PRO A 104 30.38 -25.99 -7.07
N ASN A 105 30.06 -27.23 -6.70
CA ASN A 105 30.49 -28.45 -7.39
C ASN A 105 29.70 -29.68 -6.90
N ASN A 106 29.74 -30.76 -7.66
CA ASN A 106 29.33 -32.09 -7.18
C ASN A 106 30.43 -32.66 -6.29
N MET A 107 30.06 -33.12 -5.09
CA MET A 107 30.99 -33.60 -4.08
C MET A 107 30.67 -35.03 -3.66
N THR A 108 31.71 -35.79 -3.35
CA THR A 108 31.62 -37.16 -2.83
C THR A 108 32.57 -37.28 -1.65
N TRP A 109 32.06 -37.12 -0.43
CA TRP A 109 32.88 -37.08 0.78
C TRP A 109 32.56 -38.21 1.75
N THR A 110 33.53 -38.55 2.60
CA THR A 110 33.32 -39.48 3.73
C THR A 110 32.90 -38.71 4.97
N TYR A 111 32.14 -39.36 5.85
CA TYR A 111 31.68 -38.77 7.11
C TYR A 111 32.48 -39.28 8.32
N LYS A 112 32.63 -38.41 9.31
CA LYS A 112 33.15 -38.74 10.64
C LYS A 112 32.00 -39.14 11.55
N LEU A 113 32.19 -40.18 12.35
CA LEU A 113 31.19 -40.59 13.33
C LEU A 113 31.50 -39.87 14.64
N VAL A 114 30.51 -39.16 15.18
CA VAL A 114 30.59 -38.54 16.49
C VAL A 114 29.81 -39.42 17.45
N PHE A 115 30.49 -39.95 18.47
CA PHE A 115 29.90 -40.79 19.50
C PHE A 115 29.54 -39.96 20.75
N PRO A 116 28.60 -40.43 21.59
CA PRO A 116 28.22 -39.71 22.80
C PRO A 116 29.33 -39.78 23.86
N ASN A 117 29.41 -38.78 24.74
CA ASN A 117 30.50 -38.60 25.72
C ASN A 117 30.77 -39.80 26.65
N TYR A 118 29.80 -40.69 26.86
CA TYR A 118 29.96 -41.89 27.69
C TYR A 118 30.64 -43.06 26.95
N VAL A 119 30.93 -42.89 25.66
CA VAL A 119 31.66 -43.84 24.82
C VAL A 119 33.06 -43.31 24.59
N ASN A 120 34.07 -44.09 24.98
CA ASN A 120 35.45 -43.82 24.62
C ASN A 120 35.71 -44.32 23.19
N GLU A 121 35.98 -43.41 22.25
CA GLU A 121 36.22 -43.76 20.84
C GLU A 121 37.41 -44.70 20.65
N ASN A 122 38.39 -44.68 21.56
CA ASN A 122 39.54 -45.59 21.51
C ASN A 122 39.19 -47.05 21.88
N GLU A 123 38.04 -47.28 22.51
CA GLU A 123 37.56 -48.61 22.91
C GLU A 123 36.63 -49.24 21.86
N ILE A 124 36.43 -48.54 20.74
CA ILE A 124 35.50 -48.91 19.70
C ILE A 124 36.19 -48.88 18.33
N SER A 125 35.93 -49.89 17.51
CA SER A 125 36.39 -49.96 16.12
C SER A 125 35.22 -50.06 15.16
N VAL A 126 35.23 -49.22 14.11
CA VAL A 126 34.22 -49.25 13.06
C VAL A 126 34.65 -50.25 11.99
N VAL A 127 33.91 -51.35 11.87
CA VAL A 127 34.22 -52.46 10.97
C VAL A 127 33.70 -52.19 9.56
N ARG A 128 32.53 -51.57 9.45
CA ARG A 128 31.88 -51.29 8.17
C ARG A 128 31.04 -50.03 8.23
N LYS A 129 31.01 -49.30 7.11
CA LYS A 129 30.13 -48.16 6.83
C LYS A 129 29.30 -48.46 5.58
N ASN A 130 28.04 -48.05 5.54
CA ASN A 130 27.15 -48.23 4.39
C ASN A 130 26.08 -47.11 4.32
N PRO A 131 26.11 -46.24 3.30
CA PRO A 131 27.24 -46.02 2.38
C PRO A 131 28.49 -45.53 3.13
N ASP A 132 29.67 -45.68 2.53
CA ASP A 132 30.95 -45.17 3.06
C ASP A 132 31.21 -43.72 2.64
N THR A 133 30.68 -43.32 1.49
CA THR A 133 30.68 -41.94 0.98
C THR A 133 29.26 -41.42 0.77
N ILE A 134 29.07 -40.13 0.96
CA ILE A 134 27.83 -39.41 0.64
C ILE A 134 28.11 -38.49 -0.54
N ASN A 135 27.26 -38.58 -1.57
CA ASN A 135 27.26 -37.64 -2.68
C ASN A 135 26.29 -36.51 -2.37
N PHE A 136 26.69 -35.28 -2.67
CA PHE A 136 25.85 -34.10 -2.55
C PHE A 136 26.33 -33.03 -3.52
N THR A 137 25.42 -32.14 -3.90
CA THR A 137 25.72 -31.02 -4.79
C THR A 137 25.80 -29.74 -3.97
N VAL A 138 26.82 -28.93 -4.22
CA VAL A 138 26.88 -27.56 -3.69
C VAL A 138 26.55 -26.59 -4.80
N ILE A 139 25.51 -25.79 -4.61
CA ILE A 139 25.06 -24.78 -5.57
C ILE A 139 25.21 -23.38 -4.99
N LYS A 140 25.28 -22.39 -5.88
CA LYS A 140 25.28 -20.98 -5.50
C LYS A 140 23.86 -20.45 -5.42
N ASN A 141 23.56 -19.82 -4.30
CA ASN A 141 22.33 -19.10 -4.06
C ASN A 141 22.52 -17.63 -4.43
N GLY A 142 21.43 -17.01 -4.84
CA GLY A 142 21.33 -15.58 -5.06
C GLY A 142 20.10 -15.02 -4.36
N SER A 143 19.99 -13.70 -4.43
CA SER A 143 18.82 -12.95 -4.02
C SER A 143 18.43 -12.00 -5.15
N LYS A 144 17.14 -11.92 -5.48
CA LYS A 144 16.65 -10.98 -6.49
C LYS A 144 15.34 -10.37 -6.02
N THR A 145 15.26 -9.05 -6.12
CA THR A 145 14.01 -8.32 -5.92
C THR A 145 13.38 -8.07 -7.28
N VAL A 146 12.09 -8.39 -7.40
CA VAL A 146 11.32 -8.27 -8.64
C VAL A 146 10.00 -7.56 -8.39
N ASP A 147 9.50 -6.87 -9.41
CA ASP A 147 8.22 -6.17 -9.35
C ASP A 147 7.05 -7.15 -9.36
N ILE A 148 5.98 -6.77 -8.66
CA ILE A 148 4.72 -7.50 -8.68
C ILE A 148 3.80 -6.87 -9.71
N LYS A 149 3.35 -7.70 -10.67
CA LYS A 149 2.37 -7.37 -11.69
C LYS A 149 1.16 -8.28 -11.52
N GLY A 150 0.06 -7.93 -12.17
CA GLY A 150 -1.10 -8.80 -12.11
C GLY A 150 -2.26 -8.36 -12.97
N SER A 151 -3.36 -9.06 -12.75
CA SER A 151 -4.63 -8.79 -13.42
C SER A 151 -5.81 -9.00 -12.46
N PHE A 152 -6.82 -8.16 -12.64
CA PHE A 152 -8.12 -8.32 -11.99
C PHE A 152 -9.04 -9.14 -12.92
N GLY A 153 -9.52 -10.29 -12.43
CA GLY A 153 -10.36 -11.22 -13.18
C GLY A 153 -11.86 -11.06 -12.95
N GLY A 154 -12.31 -9.93 -12.43
CA GLY A 154 -13.70 -9.63 -12.11
C GLY A 154 -14.35 -8.63 -13.08
N THR A 155 -15.56 -8.18 -12.72
CA THR A 155 -16.35 -7.18 -13.45
C THR A 155 -16.56 -5.95 -12.57
N ILE A 156 -16.48 -4.76 -13.16
CA ILE A 156 -16.79 -3.51 -12.48
C ILE A 156 -18.29 -3.23 -12.61
N ALA A 157 -18.95 -2.92 -11.50
CA ALA A 157 -20.38 -2.61 -11.50
C ALA A 157 -20.69 -1.36 -12.35
N GLU A 158 -21.92 -1.29 -12.88
CA GLU A 158 -22.38 -0.12 -13.61
C GLU A 158 -22.36 1.12 -12.72
N GLY A 159 -22.02 2.27 -13.30
CA GLY A 159 -21.89 3.53 -12.57
C GLY A 159 -20.60 3.63 -11.75
N CYS A 160 -19.67 2.69 -11.87
CA CYS A 160 -18.37 2.73 -11.21
C CYS A 160 -17.22 2.75 -12.23
N VAL A 161 -16.05 3.22 -11.79
CA VAL A 161 -14.80 3.17 -12.55
C VAL A 161 -13.68 2.61 -11.67
N ALA A 162 -12.84 1.77 -12.25
CA ALA A 162 -11.70 1.20 -11.57
C ALA A 162 -10.45 2.07 -11.77
N GLU A 163 -9.71 2.28 -10.68
CA GLU A 163 -8.36 2.85 -10.76
C GLU A 163 -7.33 1.74 -11.03
N GLU A 164 -6.06 2.11 -11.13
CA GLU A 164 -4.96 1.15 -11.17
C GLU A 164 -4.96 0.31 -9.89
N PHE A 165 -4.90 -1.01 -10.02
CA PHE A 165 -4.79 -1.90 -8.87
C PHE A 165 -3.43 -1.74 -8.19
N VAL A 166 -3.42 -1.95 -6.88
CA VAL A 166 -2.24 -1.74 -6.03
C VAL A 166 -1.91 -3.06 -5.34
N PHE A 167 -0.62 -3.39 -5.30
CA PHE A 167 -0.09 -4.53 -4.58
C PHE A 167 0.70 -4.07 -3.36
N ASP A 168 0.47 -4.74 -2.23
CA ASP A 168 1.27 -4.61 -1.03
C ASP A 168 1.81 -5.99 -0.62
N PRO A 169 3.15 -6.22 -0.68
CA PRO A 169 4.19 -5.27 -1.10
C PRO A 169 4.20 -5.01 -2.63
N LYS A 170 4.85 -3.92 -3.06
CA LYS A 170 5.04 -3.60 -4.50
C LYS A 170 6.09 -4.48 -5.19
N THR A 171 7.03 -4.99 -4.41
CA THR A 171 8.16 -5.81 -4.88
C THR A 171 8.34 -6.99 -3.95
N LEU A 172 8.78 -8.11 -4.49
CA LEU A 172 9.06 -9.32 -3.72
C LEU A 172 10.54 -9.68 -3.81
N THR A 173 11.17 -9.97 -2.68
CA THR A 173 12.55 -10.50 -2.64
C THR A 173 12.49 -12.03 -2.65
N ILE A 174 13.28 -12.63 -3.53
CA ILE A 174 13.33 -14.07 -3.78
C ILE A 174 14.75 -14.55 -3.56
N ASP A 175 14.92 -15.53 -2.67
CA ASP A 175 16.20 -16.17 -2.33
C ASP A 175 16.19 -17.65 -2.70
N GLY A 176 17.33 -18.19 -3.13
CA GLY A 176 17.41 -19.56 -3.63
C GLY A 176 18.45 -19.76 -4.74
N PRO A 177 18.39 -20.86 -5.50
CA PRO A 177 19.38 -21.17 -6.54
C PRO A 177 19.52 -20.08 -7.60
N GLU A 178 20.74 -19.60 -7.83
CA GLU A 178 21.03 -18.51 -8.78
C GLU A 178 20.56 -18.83 -10.20
N GLU A 179 20.62 -20.11 -10.61
CA GLU A 179 20.16 -20.55 -11.92
C GLU A 179 18.64 -20.36 -12.12
N ILE A 180 17.85 -20.54 -11.06
CA ILE A 180 16.39 -20.36 -11.10
C ILE A 180 16.07 -18.87 -11.01
N ILE A 181 16.68 -18.17 -10.05
CA ILE A 181 16.44 -16.74 -9.79
C ILE A 181 16.72 -15.88 -11.01
N ASN A 182 17.80 -16.18 -11.74
CA ASN A 182 18.17 -15.42 -12.93
C ASN A 182 17.15 -15.53 -14.07
N LYS A 183 16.32 -16.58 -14.07
CA LYS A 183 15.24 -16.78 -15.05
C LYS A 183 13.98 -15.98 -14.70
N ILE A 184 13.77 -15.67 -13.42
CA ILE A 184 12.59 -14.92 -12.94
C ILE A 184 12.67 -13.49 -13.45
N ASP A 185 11.65 -13.02 -14.15
CA ASP A 185 11.52 -11.64 -14.59
C ASP A 185 10.67 -10.82 -13.61
N HIS A 186 9.46 -11.32 -13.30
CA HIS A 186 8.50 -10.66 -12.41
C HIS A 186 7.61 -11.67 -11.68
N VAL A 187 6.87 -11.17 -10.69
CA VAL A 187 5.83 -11.92 -9.97
C VAL A 187 4.49 -11.56 -10.58
N TRP A 188 3.62 -12.55 -10.77
CA TRP A 188 2.29 -12.38 -11.35
C TRP A 188 1.19 -12.81 -10.37
N VAL A 189 0.27 -11.88 -10.08
CA VAL A 189 -0.87 -12.05 -9.18
C VAL A 189 -2.17 -11.98 -9.98
N GLU A 190 -3.07 -12.95 -9.77
CA GLU A 190 -4.43 -12.90 -10.31
C GLU A 190 -5.42 -12.88 -9.15
N PHE A 191 -6.33 -11.91 -9.12
CA PHE A 191 -7.27 -11.73 -8.01
C PHE A 191 -8.67 -11.31 -8.51
N GLY A 192 -9.68 -11.42 -7.65
CA GLY A 192 -11.04 -10.98 -7.94
C GLY A 192 -11.80 -11.83 -8.96
N LYS A 193 -11.40 -13.09 -9.17
CA LYS A 193 -12.05 -13.98 -10.14
C LYS A 193 -13.53 -14.15 -9.83
N ASN A 194 -14.37 -13.92 -10.84
CA ASN A 194 -15.83 -14.00 -10.77
C ASN A 194 -16.50 -13.06 -9.75
N GLN A 195 -15.82 -11.97 -9.37
CA GLN A 195 -16.41 -10.93 -8.53
C GLN A 195 -17.01 -9.81 -9.39
N THR A 196 -18.14 -9.25 -8.94
CA THR A 196 -18.66 -7.98 -9.45
C THR A 196 -18.56 -6.97 -8.32
N ILE A 197 -17.78 -5.90 -8.51
CA ILE A 197 -17.43 -4.96 -7.44
C ILE A 197 -17.93 -3.55 -7.74
N ASP A 198 -18.50 -2.91 -6.73
CA ASP A 198 -19.02 -1.54 -6.72
C ASP A 198 -18.29 -0.62 -5.74
N SER A 199 -17.29 -1.18 -5.04
CA SER A 199 -16.50 -0.56 -3.99
C SER A 199 -15.10 -1.19 -3.98
N ALA A 200 -14.17 -0.57 -3.23
CA ALA A 200 -12.80 -1.06 -3.17
C ALA A 200 -12.75 -2.52 -2.72
N TYR A 201 -12.11 -3.36 -3.53
CA TYR A 201 -11.99 -4.78 -3.28
C TYR A 201 -10.57 -5.14 -2.89
N VAL A 202 -10.41 -5.87 -1.79
CA VAL A 202 -9.11 -6.26 -1.23
C VAL A 202 -9.09 -7.77 -1.06
N GLU A 203 -8.03 -8.41 -1.54
CA GLU A 203 -7.84 -9.86 -1.48
C GLU A 203 -6.37 -10.19 -1.19
N GLU A 204 -6.12 -11.08 -0.24
CA GLU A 204 -4.82 -11.72 -0.10
C GLU A 204 -4.71 -12.84 -1.15
N ALA A 205 -3.87 -12.63 -2.15
CA ALA A 205 -3.74 -13.52 -3.29
C ALA A 205 -2.38 -14.25 -3.29
N GLU A 206 -2.41 -15.50 -3.74
CA GLU A 206 -1.21 -16.22 -4.10
C GLU A 206 -0.64 -15.68 -5.42
N PHE A 207 0.67 -15.82 -5.57
CA PHE A 207 1.37 -15.37 -6.78
C PHE A 207 2.06 -16.50 -7.53
N THR A 208 2.35 -16.26 -8.81
CA THR A 208 3.16 -17.13 -9.67
C THR A 208 4.44 -16.42 -10.10
N LEU A 209 5.51 -17.16 -10.35
CA LEU A 209 6.76 -16.61 -10.88
C LEU A 209 6.76 -16.73 -12.40
N ARG A 210 7.16 -15.66 -13.09
CA ARG A 210 7.17 -15.62 -14.56
C ARG A 210 8.56 -15.29 -15.10
N ASP A 211 8.94 -15.93 -16.21
CA ASP A 211 10.11 -15.53 -17.00
C ASP A 211 9.77 -14.38 -17.97
N LYS A 212 10.75 -13.94 -18.76
CA LYS A 212 10.58 -12.87 -19.76
C LYS A 212 9.58 -13.19 -20.88
N ASN A 213 9.22 -14.45 -21.06
CA ASN A 213 8.26 -14.92 -22.05
C ASN A 213 6.92 -15.34 -21.39
N ASP A 214 6.68 -14.93 -20.15
CA ASP A 214 5.51 -15.27 -19.33
C ASP A 214 5.32 -16.76 -19.02
N ASN A 215 6.36 -17.58 -19.10
CA ASN A 215 6.29 -18.98 -18.66
C ASN A 215 6.35 -19.08 -17.14
N ILE A 216 5.60 -20.03 -16.57
CA ILE A 216 5.59 -20.29 -15.12
C ILE A 216 6.89 -20.94 -14.68
N ILE A 217 7.52 -20.37 -13.65
CA ILE A 217 8.67 -20.94 -12.96
C ILE A 217 8.19 -21.61 -11.67
N PRO A 218 8.56 -22.88 -11.40
CA PRO A 218 8.27 -23.55 -10.13
C PRO A 218 8.87 -22.81 -8.93
N LYS A 219 8.20 -22.84 -7.79
CA LYS A 219 8.67 -22.22 -6.53
C LYS A 219 9.61 -23.12 -5.71
N ASP A 220 9.88 -24.34 -6.17
CA ASP A 220 10.62 -25.33 -5.40
C ASP A 220 12.04 -24.85 -5.04
N GLY A 221 12.38 -24.94 -3.75
CA GLY A 221 13.69 -24.53 -3.24
C GLY A 221 13.91 -23.01 -3.18
N LEU A 222 12.88 -22.20 -3.44
CA LEU A 222 12.91 -20.76 -3.27
C LEU A 222 12.33 -20.34 -1.92
N ARG A 223 12.80 -19.20 -1.43
CA ARG A 223 12.27 -18.51 -0.24
C ARG A 223 11.84 -17.12 -0.67
N PHE A 224 10.73 -16.66 -0.12
CA PHE A 224 10.13 -15.38 -0.45
C PHE A 224 10.10 -14.50 0.79
N SER A 225 10.20 -13.19 0.60
CA SER A 225 10.02 -12.23 1.70
C SER A 225 8.59 -12.27 2.27
N GLU A 226 7.60 -12.59 1.43
CA GLU A 226 6.19 -12.76 1.77
C GLU A 226 5.62 -13.96 0.98
N GLU A 227 4.72 -14.73 1.61
CA GLU A 227 4.08 -15.89 0.96
C GLU A 227 2.82 -15.52 0.17
N THR A 228 2.21 -14.38 0.50
CA THR A 228 1.02 -13.83 -0.15
C THR A 228 1.23 -12.34 -0.44
N VAL A 229 0.41 -11.80 -1.34
CA VAL A 229 0.40 -10.38 -1.67
C VAL A 229 -1.02 -9.85 -1.46
N THR A 230 -1.15 -8.72 -0.78
CA THR A 230 -2.43 -8.03 -0.69
C THR A 230 -2.66 -7.26 -1.99
N ALA A 231 -3.65 -7.70 -2.77
CA ALA A 231 -4.09 -7.05 -3.99
C ALA A 231 -5.32 -6.19 -3.70
N THR A 232 -5.27 -4.91 -4.08
CA THR A 232 -6.39 -3.98 -3.94
C THR A 232 -6.80 -3.49 -5.32
N GLN A 233 -8.09 -3.60 -5.63
CA GLN A 233 -8.72 -2.94 -6.78
C GLN A 233 -9.55 -1.76 -6.27
N PRO A 234 -9.02 -0.52 -6.33
CA PRO A 234 -9.80 0.66 -5.96
C PRO A 234 -10.89 0.91 -6.99
N ILE A 235 -12.08 1.28 -6.49
CA ILE A 235 -13.26 1.60 -7.30
C ILE A 235 -13.79 2.96 -6.87
N LEU A 236 -14.01 3.83 -7.85
CA LEU A 236 -14.64 5.13 -7.68
C LEU A 236 -16.08 5.08 -8.23
N LYS A 237 -16.98 5.77 -7.53
CA LYS A 237 -18.35 5.95 -8.01
C LYS A 237 -18.38 7.07 -9.04
N THR A 238 -19.14 6.88 -10.11
CA THR A 238 -19.32 7.90 -11.15
C THR A 238 -20.67 8.59 -11.01
N LYS A 239 -20.70 9.88 -11.33
CA LYS A 239 -21.93 10.69 -11.33
C LYS A 239 -21.83 11.76 -12.41
N GLU A 240 -22.95 12.01 -13.08
CA GLU A 240 -23.08 13.14 -14.00
C GLU A 240 -23.61 14.33 -13.21
N LEU A 241 -22.86 15.43 -13.20
CA LEU A 241 -23.15 16.61 -12.40
C LEU A 241 -23.38 17.81 -13.32
N PRO A 242 -24.49 18.55 -13.16
CA PRO A 242 -24.73 19.78 -13.89
C PRO A 242 -23.74 20.86 -13.45
N LEU A 243 -23.34 21.68 -14.41
CA LEU A 243 -22.54 22.88 -14.18
C LEU A 243 -23.47 24.07 -13.97
N ASN A 244 -23.19 24.87 -12.96
CA ASN A 244 -24.00 26.03 -12.58
C ASN A 244 -23.12 27.26 -12.38
N VAL A 245 -23.70 28.44 -12.60
CA VAL A 245 -23.10 29.73 -12.24
C VAL A 245 -23.98 30.42 -11.22
N ARG A 246 -23.35 31.17 -10.33
CA ARG A 246 -24.06 32.02 -9.38
C ARG A 246 -24.24 33.42 -9.96
N PHE A 247 -25.45 33.96 -9.89
CA PHE A 247 -25.71 35.33 -10.33
C PHE A 247 -25.74 36.32 -9.18
N ILE A 248 -25.15 37.49 -9.42
CA ILE A 248 -25.37 38.68 -8.60
C ILE A 248 -26.34 39.58 -9.37
N SER A 249 -27.55 39.72 -8.84
CA SER A 249 -28.57 40.62 -9.42
C SER A 249 -28.07 42.06 -9.45
N GLY A 250 -28.31 42.75 -10.56
CA GLY A 250 -27.73 44.06 -10.82
C GLY A 250 -28.23 44.67 -12.13
N GLY A 251 -28.11 46.00 -12.26
CA GLY A 251 -28.56 46.69 -13.48
C GLY A 251 -30.05 46.51 -13.78
N GLY A 252 -30.90 46.43 -12.76
CA GLY A 252 -32.36 46.37 -12.90
C GLY A 252 -32.91 45.03 -13.40
N ILE A 253 -32.12 43.95 -13.36
CA ILE A 253 -32.52 42.59 -13.74
C ILE A 253 -32.06 41.57 -12.71
N THR A 254 -32.62 40.38 -12.81
CA THR A 254 -32.32 39.19 -12.01
C THR A 254 -32.06 37.98 -12.92
N GLU A 255 -31.64 36.86 -12.34
CA GLU A 255 -31.41 35.61 -13.09
C GLU A 255 -32.62 35.16 -13.91
N SER A 256 -33.85 35.37 -13.42
CA SER A 256 -35.07 34.97 -14.15
C SER A 256 -35.31 35.74 -15.45
N ASP A 257 -34.57 36.84 -15.68
CA ASP A 257 -34.67 37.68 -16.86
C ASP A 257 -33.61 37.32 -17.93
N CYS A 258 -32.82 36.28 -17.66
CA CYS A 258 -31.70 35.85 -18.49
C CYS A 258 -31.93 34.44 -19.07
N ASP A 259 -31.60 34.26 -20.34
CA ASP A 259 -31.40 32.94 -20.93
C ASP A 259 -29.93 32.56 -20.76
N VAL A 260 -29.69 31.48 -20.01
CA VAL A 260 -28.34 31.02 -19.67
C VAL A 260 -28.08 29.69 -20.36
N THR A 261 -27.00 29.63 -21.13
CA THR A 261 -26.50 28.40 -21.76
C THR A 261 -25.09 28.12 -21.26
N ILE A 262 -24.86 26.89 -20.83
CA ILE A 262 -23.54 26.41 -20.38
C ILE A 262 -23.16 25.23 -21.27
N ASP A 263 -21.98 25.31 -21.89
CA ASP A 263 -21.43 24.27 -22.77
C ASP A 263 -20.04 23.82 -22.27
N PRO A 264 -19.89 22.55 -21.83
CA PRO A 264 -20.95 21.55 -21.66
C PRO A 264 -21.89 21.90 -20.50
N SER A 265 -23.14 21.41 -20.51
CA SER A 265 -24.11 21.68 -19.43
C SER A 265 -23.89 20.82 -18.18
N SER A 266 -23.15 19.72 -18.32
CA SER A 266 -22.80 18.80 -17.25
C SER A 266 -21.51 18.07 -17.57
N ILE A 267 -20.86 17.53 -16.55
CA ILE A 267 -19.70 16.66 -16.71
C ILE A 267 -19.86 15.39 -15.89
N LYS A 268 -19.21 14.32 -16.36
CA LYS A 268 -19.11 13.06 -15.64
C LYS A 268 -17.88 13.09 -14.77
N VAL A 269 -18.08 12.85 -13.48
CA VAL A 269 -17.01 12.80 -12.48
C VAL A 269 -16.93 11.43 -11.83
N ALA A 270 -15.78 11.12 -11.24
CA ALA A 270 -15.54 9.92 -10.44
C ALA A 270 -14.86 10.26 -9.11
N GLY A 271 -15.25 9.62 -8.02
CA GLY A 271 -14.63 9.83 -6.72
C GLY A 271 -15.12 8.83 -5.66
N ASP A 272 -14.64 9.02 -4.42
CA ASP A 272 -15.16 8.28 -3.27
C ASP A 272 -16.67 8.52 -3.12
N SER A 273 -17.42 7.46 -2.81
CA SER A 273 -18.89 7.55 -2.73
C SER A 273 -19.37 8.60 -1.74
N ARG A 274 -18.64 8.82 -0.64
CA ARG A 274 -18.98 9.85 0.37
C ARG A 274 -18.91 11.26 -0.20
N ILE A 275 -18.02 11.51 -1.15
CA ILE A 275 -17.87 12.82 -1.79
C ILE A 275 -18.91 12.95 -2.91
N ILE A 276 -18.98 11.94 -3.78
CA ILE A 276 -19.83 11.97 -4.97
C ILE A 276 -21.32 11.99 -4.64
N ASP A 277 -21.74 11.31 -3.57
CA ASP A 277 -23.15 11.28 -3.19
C ASP A 277 -23.65 12.62 -2.69
N ASP A 278 -22.81 13.41 -2.04
CA ASP A 278 -23.12 14.74 -1.51
C ASP A 278 -23.10 15.85 -2.59
N MET A 279 -22.47 15.62 -3.74
CA MET A 279 -22.40 16.61 -4.82
C MET A 279 -23.69 16.63 -5.65
N GLU A 280 -24.41 17.75 -5.70
CA GLU A 280 -25.58 17.92 -6.57
C GLU A 280 -25.27 18.67 -7.87
N SER A 281 -24.31 19.59 -7.83
CA SER A 281 -23.87 20.38 -8.97
C SER A 281 -22.45 20.90 -8.76
N ILE A 282 -21.85 21.47 -9.80
CA ILE A 282 -20.53 22.10 -9.75
C ILE A 282 -20.70 23.59 -10.07
N GLU A 283 -20.41 24.46 -9.10
CA GLU A 283 -20.40 25.91 -9.29
C GLU A 283 -19.08 26.33 -9.96
N ILE A 284 -19.16 26.87 -11.18
CA ILE A 284 -17.98 27.24 -11.99
C ILE A 284 -17.60 28.73 -11.89
N GLY A 285 -18.47 29.55 -11.29
CA GLY A 285 -18.17 30.96 -11.12
C GLY A 285 -19.36 31.82 -10.74
N THR A 286 -19.07 33.11 -10.57
CA THR A 286 -20.07 34.13 -10.25
C THR A 286 -20.13 35.19 -11.36
N ILE A 287 -21.33 35.55 -11.80
CA ILE A 287 -21.57 36.56 -12.84
C ILE A 287 -22.36 37.72 -12.25
N ASP A 288 -21.80 38.93 -12.34
CA ASP A 288 -22.51 40.16 -12.00
C ASP A 288 -23.28 40.68 -13.21
N LEU A 289 -24.61 40.65 -13.12
CA LEU A 289 -25.50 41.07 -14.20
C LEU A 289 -25.36 42.57 -14.52
N SER A 290 -24.87 43.40 -13.61
CA SER A 290 -24.63 44.83 -13.88
C SER A 290 -23.41 45.07 -14.77
N SER A 291 -22.53 44.09 -14.96
CA SER A 291 -21.27 44.28 -15.70
C SER A 291 -21.43 44.33 -17.22
N PHE A 292 -22.59 43.92 -17.76
CA PHE A 292 -22.88 43.90 -19.19
C PHE A 292 -24.32 44.30 -19.49
N SER A 293 -24.60 44.77 -20.72
CA SER A 293 -25.90 45.33 -21.10
C SER A 293 -26.89 44.31 -21.66
N SER A 294 -26.50 43.54 -22.66
CA SER A 294 -27.41 42.68 -23.45
C SER A 294 -26.99 41.22 -23.48
N GLY A 295 -25.68 40.95 -23.38
CA GLY A 295 -25.18 39.59 -23.34
C GLY A 295 -23.77 39.51 -22.77
N TYR A 296 -23.42 38.32 -22.32
CA TYR A 296 -22.16 38.00 -21.68
C TYR A 296 -21.69 36.63 -22.13
N GLU A 297 -20.41 36.53 -22.46
CA GLU A 297 -19.79 35.27 -22.83
C GLU A 297 -18.46 35.16 -22.09
N HIS A 298 -18.31 34.08 -21.32
CA HIS A 298 -17.08 33.82 -20.60
C HIS A 298 -16.83 32.33 -20.45
N THR A 299 -15.56 31.97 -20.42
CA THR A 299 -15.13 30.59 -20.21
C THR A 299 -14.61 30.48 -18.78
N PHE A 300 -15.24 29.64 -17.98
CA PHE A 300 -14.85 29.35 -16.61
C PHE A 300 -14.08 28.04 -16.55
N ALA A 301 -13.03 28.01 -15.73
CA ALA A 301 -12.35 26.78 -15.39
C ALA A 301 -13.25 25.93 -14.47
N ILE A 302 -13.29 24.62 -14.72
CA ILE A 302 -14.05 23.68 -13.89
C ILE A 302 -13.13 23.18 -12.79
N GLU A 303 -13.31 23.73 -11.59
CA GLU A 303 -12.56 23.31 -10.40
C GLU A 303 -13.31 22.19 -9.67
N LEU A 304 -12.59 21.10 -9.38
CA LEU A 304 -13.12 19.94 -8.66
C LEU A 304 -12.45 19.82 -7.29
N PRO A 305 -13.17 19.32 -6.27
CA PRO A 305 -12.58 19.06 -4.97
C PRO A 305 -11.57 17.91 -5.02
N ASP A 306 -10.67 17.87 -4.04
CA ASP A 306 -9.68 16.80 -3.91
C ASP A 306 -10.36 15.42 -3.85
N GLY A 307 -9.79 14.46 -4.59
CA GLY A 307 -10.33 13.10 -4.68
C GLY A 307 -11.47 12.92 -5.69
N VAL A 308 -11.79 13.95 -6.49
CA VAL A 308 -12.73 13.86 -7.61
C VAL A 308 -12.01 14.04 -8.94
N GLN A 309 -12.23 13.11 -9.86
CA GLN A 309 -11.64 13.06 -11.19
C GLN A 309 -12.68 13.40 -12.26
N ASN A 310 -12.27 14.18 -13.26
CA ASN A 310 -13.10 14.48 -14.42
C ASN A 310 -12.96 13.39 -15.48
N LEU A 311 -14.05 12.70 -15.80
CA LEU A 311 -14.08 11.65 -16.82
C LEU A 311 -14.49 12.17 -18.21
N THR A 312 -15.13 13.33 -18.30
CA THR A 312 -15.50 13.95 -19.59
C THR A 312 -14.27 14.49 -20.32
N GLY A 313 -13.21 14.87 -19.60
CA GLY A 313 -11.95 15.35 -20.17
C GLY A 313 -11.96 16.82 -20.60
N VAL A 314 -13.02 17.55 -20.26
CA VAL A 314 -13.15 19.01 -20.48
C VAL A 314 -12.82 19.75 -19.19
N SER A 315 -11.89 20.70 -19.24
CA SER A 315 -11.42 21.48 -18.08
C SER A 315 -12.08 22.83 -17.97
N ASP A 316 -12.77 23.27 -19.01
CA ASP A 316 -13.40 24.59 -19.09
C ASP A 316 -14.85 24.44 -19.56
N ALA A 317 -15.71 25.35 -19.11
CA ALA A 317 -17.09 25.48 -19.55
C ALA A 317 -17.36 26.90 -20.05
N LYS A 318 -17.96 26.99 -21.23
CA LYS A 318 -18.36 28.25 -21.83
C LYS A 318 -19.77 28.61 -21.35
N VAL A 319 -19.90 29.79 -20.76
CA VAL A 319 -21.17 30.33 -20.28
C VAL A 319 -21.57 31.50 -21.17
N THR A 320 -22.76 31.40 -21.75
CA THR A 320 -23.40 32.45 -22.53
C THR A 320 -24.66 32.88 -21.81
N VAL A 321 -24.77 34.18 -21.53
CA VAL A 321 -25.94 34.81 -20.90
C VAL A 321 -26.52 35.81 -21.89
N GLU A 322 -27.81 35.70 -22.17
CA GLU A 322 -28.56 36.66 -22.98
C GLU A 322 -29.66 37.30 -22.14
N VAL A 323 -29.76 38.64 -22.17
CA VAL A 323 -30.78 39.37 -21.41
C VAL A 323 -31.97 39.67 -22.30
N ASN A 324 -33.13 39.11 -21.97
CA ASN A 324 -34.34 39.26 -22.77
C ASN A 324 -35.11 40.52 -22.45
N GLY A 325 -35.56 41.24 -23.49
CA GLY A 325 -36.51 42.35 -23.35
C GLY A 325 -36.03 43.53 -22.51
N SER A 326 -34.73 43.65 -22.27
CA SER A 326 -34.18 44.80 -21.54
C SER A 326 -33.99 46.01 -22.44
N HIS A 327 -34.16 47.18 -21.83
CA HIS A 327 -33.96 48.47 -22.46
C HIS A 327 -32.88 49.23 -21.70
N THR A 328 -32.07 50.02 -22.40
CA THR A 328 -31.05 50.88 -21.79
C THR A 328 -31.27 52.33 -22.17
N LYS A 329 -31.01 53.25 -21.25
CA LYS A 329 -31.02 54.70 -21.49
C LYS A 329 -29.92 55.37 -20.68
N THR A 330 -29.18 56.27 -21.32
CA THR A 330 -28.12 57.05 -20.68
C THR A 330 -28.68 58.35 -20.13
N PHE A 331 -28.23 58.69 -18.93
CA PHE A 331 -28.57 59.92 -18.23
C PHE A 331 -27.29 60.62 -17.78
N THR A 332 -27.30 61.94 -17.79
CA THR A 332 -26.24 62.75 -17.19
C THR A 332 -26.73 63.27 -15.86
N THR A 333 -25.98 63.04 -14.78
CA THR A 333 -26.30 63.57 -13.45
C THR A 333 -25.09 64.25 -12.81
N SER A 334 -25.36 65.28 -12.01
CA SER A 334 -24.39 65.96 -11.15
C SER A 334 -24.57 65.60 -9.67
N ASN A 335 -25.54 64.74 -9.35
CA ASN A 335 -25.79 64.27 -7.99
C ASN A 335 -24.78 63.17 -7.61
N ILE A 336 -23.56 63.61 -7.33
CA ILE A 336 -22.41 62.79 -6.99
C ILE A 336 -22.07 63.04 -5.52
N ALA A 337 -21.94 61.96 -4.76
CA ALA A 337 -21.58 61.99 -3.35
C ALA A 337 -20.39 61.06 -3.09
N CYS A 338 -19.72 61.28 -1.97
CA CYS A 338 -18.71 60.36 -1.46
C CYS A 338 -19.06 59.93 -0.03
N LYS A 339 -18.65 58.73 0.35
CA LYS A 339 -18.76 58.20 1.72
C LYS A 339 -17.46 57.48 2.10
N GLY A 340 -17.29 57.17 3.39
CA GLY A 340 -16.13 56.39 3.84
C GLY A 340 -14.82 57.19 3.93
N VAL A 341 -14.89 58.52 4.00
CA VAL A 341 -13.69 59.35 4.22
C VAL A 341 -13.13 59.06 5.62
N SER A 342 -11.83 58.78 5.70
CA SER A 342 -11.15 58.47 6.97
C SER A 342 -11.03 59.69 7.87
N ASN A 343 -10.99 59.46 9.19
CA ASN A 343 -10.87 60.52 10.19
C ASN A 343 -9.60 61.37 9.96
N GLY A 344 -9.77 62.70 9.93
CA GLY A 344 -8.68 63.66 9.70
C GLY A 344 -8.35 63.90 8.21
N TYR A 345 -9.11 63.31 7.30
CA TYR A 345 -9.02 63.55 5.86
C TYR A 345 -10.32 64.19 5.36
N HIS A 346 -10.21 64.91 4.24
CA HIS A 346 -11.33 65.49 3.51
C HIS A 346 -11.27 65.05 2.05
N ALA A 347 -12.45 64.94 1.44
CA ALA A 347 -12.59 64.58 0.04
C ALA A 347 -13.38 65.66 -0.70
N THR A 348 -12.91 66.05 -1.89
CA THR A 348 -13.63 66.92 -2.82
C THR A 348 -13.86 66.17 -4.12
N ILE A 349 -15.09 66.19 -4.61
CA ILE A 349 -15.47 65.55 -5.87
C ILE A 349 -15.08 66.47 -7.03
N ASP A 350 -14.17 66.00 -7.87
CA ASP A 350 -13.68 66.75 -9.03
C ASP A 350 -14.64 66.62 -10.22
N THR A 351 -15.20 65.43 -10.41
CA THR A 351 -16.22 65.14 -11.44
C THR A 351 -17.45 66.01 -11.23
N LYS A 352 -17.82 66.84 -12.23
CA LYS A 352 -18.98 67.74 -12.15
C LYS A 352 -20.27 67.11 -12.65
N GLU A 353 -20.15 66.33 -13.72
CA GLU A 353 -21.24 65.57 -14.32
C GLU A 353 -20.70 64.22 -14.76
N ILE A 354 -21.56 63.21 -14.73
CA ILE A 354 -21.21 61.86 -15.13
C ILE A 354 -22.36 61.24 -15.92
N GLU A 355 -22.01 60.52 -16.99
CA GLU A 355 -22.96 59.71 -17.74
C GLU A 355 -23.15 58.36 -17.06
N VAL A 356 -24.40 57.98 -16.87
CA VAL A 356 -24.82 56.73 -16.27
C VAL A 356 -25.79 56.05 -17.22
N THR A 357 -25.48 54.82 -17.60
CA THR A 357 -26.40 53.98 -18.37
C THR A 357 -27.26 53.17 -17.42
N LEU A 358 -28.57 53.41 -17.46
CA LEU A 358 -29.55 52.65 -16.69
C LEU A 358 -30.25 51.62 -17.57
N ARG A 359 -30.56 50.46 -16.99
CA ARG A 359 -31.30 49.37 -17.62
C ARG A 359 -32.55 49.03 -16.82
N ALA A 360 -33.60 48.66 -17.55
CA ALA A 360 -34.85 48.12 -17.01
C ALA A 360 -35.55 47.23 -18.06
N LEU A 361 -36.44 46.34 -17.61
CA LEU A 361 -37.30 45.53 -18.49
C LEU A 361 -38.43 46.35 -19.15
N SER A 362 -38.73 47.53 -18.62
CA SER A 362 -39.78 48.40 -19.15
C SER A 362 -39.18 49.73 -19.62
N GLN A 363 -39.35 50.02 -20.91
CA GLN A 363 -39.00 51.33 -21.47
C GLN A 363 -39.72 52.48 -20.75
N ASP A 364 -40.96 52.27 -20.29
CA ASP A 364 -41.73 53.27 -19.54
C ASP A 364 -41.13 53.55 -18.17
N ALA A 365 -40.53 52.54 -17.52
CA ALA A 365 -39.82 52.75 -16.26
C ALA A 365 -38.64 53.72 -16.47
N LEU A 366 -37.83 53.51 -17.51
CA LEU A 366 -36.73 54.42 -17.87
C LEU A 366 -37.21 55.82 -18.26
N ASN A 367 -38.37 55.94 -18.89
CA ASN A 367 -38.91 57.25 -19.28
C ASN A 367 -39.40 58.08 -18.08
N ARG A 368 -39.69 57.44 -16.94
CA ARG A 368 -40.10 58.12 -15.71
C ARG A 368 -38.93 58.60 -14.85
N VAL A 369 -37.74 58.02 -15.04
CA VAL A 369 -36.52 58.42 -14.31
C VAL A 369 -36.10 59.82 -14.72
N LYS A 370 -35.80 60.67 -13.74
CA LYS A 370 -35.18 61.98 -13.92
C LYS A 370 -33.72 61.94 -13.46
N PRO A 371 -32.85 62.82 -14.00
CA PRO A 371 -31.46 62.94 -13.53
C PRO A 371 -31.31 63.15 -12.01
N GLU A 372 -32.31 63.79 -11.40
CA GLU A 372 -32.41 64.08 -9.96
C GLU A 372 -32.56 62.81 -9.11
N ASP A 373 -33.17 61.76 -9.66
CA ASP A 373 -33.43 60.49 -8.97
C ASP A 373 -32.17 59.61 -8.90
N ILE A 374 -31.16 59.92 -9.70
CA ILE A 374 -29.92 59.17 -9.83
C ILE A 374 -28.91 59.74 -8.83
N THR A 375 -28.44 58.90 -7.92
CA THR A 375 -27.34 59.25 -7.00
C THR A 375 -26.14 58.37 -7.30
N VAL A 376 -24.97 58.99 -7.48
CA VAL A 376 -23.70 58.31 -7.73
C VAL A 376 -22.84 58.45 -6.49
N VAL A 377 -22.55 57.35 -5.80
CA VAL A 377 -21.81 57.35 -4.54
C VAL A 377 -20.45 56.70 -4.69
N ALA A 378 -19.40 57.49 -4.60
CA ALA A 378 -18.02 57.04 -4.48
C ALA A 378 -17.74 56.54 -3.04
N ASP A 379 -17.38 55.26 -2.90
CA ASP A 379 -16.95 54.71 -1.60
C ASP A 379 -15.43 54.86 -1.45
N LEU A 380 -15.01 55.61 -0.44
CA LEU A 380 -13.60 55.93 -0.17
C LEU A 380 -13.04 55.14 1.01
N SER A 381 -13.81 54.20 1.57
CA SER A 381 -13.44 53.43 2.76
C SER A 381 -12.10 52.70 2.61
N ASP A 382 -11.79 52.20 1.41
CA ASP A 382 -10.55 51.47 1.11
C ASP A 382 -9.34 52.39 0.86
N TYR A 383 -9.55 53.70 0.75
CA TYR A 383 -8.52 54.67 0.39
C TYR A 383 -7.86 55.35 1.60
N GLY A 384 -8.37 55.10 2.81
CA GLY A 384 -7.67 55.23 4.10
C GLY A 384 -6.79 56.47 4.32
N SER A 385 -5.54 56.39 3.85
CA SER A 385 -4.50 57.42 4.07
C SER A 385 -4.02 58.11 2.79
N THR A 386 -4.64 57.80 1.65
CA THR A 386 -4.26 58.30 0.33
C THR A 386 -4.55 59.81 0.24
N THR A 387 -3.61 60.58 -0.29
CA THR A 387 -3.79 62.00 -0.59
C THR A 387 -3.50 62.26 -2.07
N GLY A 388 -4.18 63.25 -2.64
CA GLY A 388 -4.13 63.57 -4.06
C GLY A 388 -5.37 63.12 -4.81
N GLN A 389 -5.30 63.18 -6.13
CA GLN A 389 -6.41 62.86 -7.02
C GLN A 389 -6.44 61.36 -7.33
N ILE A 390 -7.60 60.73 -7.14
CA ILE A 390 -7.84 59.31 -7.42
C ILE A 390 -9.11 59.14 -8.25
N ILE A 391 -9.16 58.03 -8.99
CA ILE A 391 -10.36 57.59 -9.72
C ILE A 391 -10.92 56.38 -8.98
N VAL A 392 -12.18 56.46 -8.58
CA VAL A 392 -12.84 55.40 -7.81
C VAL A 392 -14.10 54.90 -8.52
N ASN A 393 -14.36 53.59 -8.43
CA ASN A 393 -15.63 53.03 -8.85
C ASN A 393 -16.73 53.52 -7.90
N ALA A 394 -17.82 54.02 -8.47
CA ALA A 394 -18.95 54.58 -7.74
C ALA A 394 -20.17 53.68 -7.92
N LYS A 395 -20.94 53.54 -6.85
CA LYS A 395 -22.21 52.82 -6.86
C LYS A 395 -23.33 53.76 -7.24
N VAL A 396 -24.14 53.36 -8.21
CA VAL A 396 -25.32 54.11 -8.62
C VAL A 396 -26.56 53.55 -7.93
N SER A 397 -27.42 54.43 -7.43
CA SER A 397 -28.78 54.10 -6.98
C SER A 397 -29.79 55.03 -7.63
N VAL A 398 -30.97 54.50 -7.95
CA VAL A 398 -32.08 55.25 -8.55
C VAL A 398 -33.25 55.27 -7.56
N ALA A 399 -33.52 56.42 -6.95
CA ALA A 399 -34.56 56.54 -5.93
C ALA A 399 -35.97 56.43 -6.54
N GLY A 400 -36.87 55.69 -5.90
CA GLY A 400 -38.27 55.56 -6.35
C GLY A 400 -38.48 54.65 -7.56
N HIS A 401 -37.46 53.91 -8.00
CA HIS A 401 -37.49 53.04 -9.17
C HIS A 401 -36.84 51.67 -8.90
N ASP A 402 -37.57 50.78 -8.24
CA ASP A 402 -37.05 49.47 -7.79
C ASP A 402 -36.60 48.53 -8.93
N ASN A 403 -37.14 48.72 -10.15
CA ASN A 403 -36.84 47.89 -11.33
C ASN A 403 -35.88 48.58 -12.31
N VAL A 404 -35.11 49.58 -11.86
CA VAL A 404 -34.12 50.29 -12.68
C VAL A 404 -32.77 50.22 -11.99
N GLY A 405 -31.72 49.85 -12.72
CA GLY A 405 -30.36 49.82 -12.18
C GLY A 405 -29.32 50.25 -13.19
N ALA A 406 -28.15 50.64 -12.70
CA ALA A 406 -27.03 51.00 -13.56
C ALA A 406 -26.32 49.77 -14.14
N VAL A 407 -25.84 49.93 -15.37
CA VAL A 407 -25.05 48.93 -16.09
C VAL A 407 -23.67 49.52 -16.42
N GLY A 408 -22.64 48.71 -16.22
CA GLY A 408 -21.24 49.06 -16.39
C GLY A 408 -20.66 49.80 -15.19
N ASP A 409 -19.34 49.93 -15.20
CA ASP A 409 -18.61 50.68 -14.18
C ASP A 409 -18.83 52.19 -14.35
N VAL A 410 -19.16 52.86 -13.25
CA VAL A 410 -19.22 54.32 -13.17
C VAL A 410 -18.02 54.79 -12.35
N ARG A 411 -17.20 55.69 -12.91
CA ARG A 411 -15.96 56.14 -12.28
C ARG A 411 -15.98 57.62 -11.96
N VAL A 412 -15.68 57.95 -10.71
CA VAL A 412 -15.67 59.33 -10.20
C VAL A 412 -14.26 59.71 -9.81
N THR A 413 -13.83 60.91 -10.20
CA THR A 413 -12.56 61.48 -9.79
C THR A 413 -12.75 62.29 -8.50
N VAL A 414 -11.95 61.99 -7.49
CA VAL A 414 -12.00 62.61 -6.17
C VAL A 414 -10.60 63.05 -5.75
N THR A 415 -10.47 64.24 -5.20
CA THR A 415 -9.25 64.71 -4.54
C THR A 415 -9.38 64.54 -3.04
N ILE A 416 -8.50 63.75 -2.43
CA ILE A 416 -8.39 63.57 -0.98
C ILE A 416 -7.24 64.42 -0.45
N TYR A 417 -7.46 65.16 0.62
CA TYR A 417 -6.42 65.91 1.30
C TYR A 417 -6.53 65.76 2.81
N LYS A 418 -5.42 66.07 3.49
CA LYS A 418 -5.32 66.07 4.94
C LYS A 418 -5.14 67.51 5.39
N ASP A 419 -5.82 67.89 6.46
CA ASP A 419 -5.67 69.20 7.10
C ASP A 419 -4.22 69.48 7.55
#